data_AF-A0A7C3LYN0-F1
#
_entry.id   AF-A0A7C3LYN0-F1
#
_cell.length_a   1.000
_cell.length_b   1.000
_cell.length_c   1.000
_cell.angle_alpha   90.00
_cell.angle_beta   90.00
_cell.angle_gamma   90.00
#
_symmetry.space_group_name_H-M   'P 1'
#
loop_
_entity.id
_entity.type
_entity.pdbx_description
1 polymer ?
#
loop_
_entity_poly.entity_id
_entity_poly.type
_entity_poly.pdbx_seq_one_letter_code
_entity_poly.pdbx_strand_id
1 'polypeptide(L)'
;MWQKIIGRIVRIIKFDQTVYKEIEEDTGANGEAAIVVVVASILSAIGAGIYRRNFGAFAFDLIVGVLLFWLLVSYVTMLIGTRLYKGETNFWEMARCIGYANAPRILGIFGAIPCIGWFASLAAIILTLVVAFFAIREALDLPTEKTLVSIALGWA
;
A
#
# COMPACT_ATOMS: atom_id res chain seq x y z
N MET A 1 -12.76 -15.61 0.79
CA MET A 1 -12.08 -14.36 1.24
C MET A 1 -10.56 -14.48 1.12
N TRP A 2 -9.86 -15.26 1.96
CA TRP A 2 -8.38 -15.35 1.95
C TRP A 2 -7.74 -15.68 0.59
N GLN A 3 -8.29 -16.66 -0.14
CA GLN A 3 -7.79 -17.01 -1.48
C GLN A 3 -7.89 -15.85 -2.48
N LYS A 4 -8.94 -15.02 -2.35
CA LYS A 4 -9.17 -13.83 -3.19
C LYS A 4 -8.15 -12.73 -2.88
N ILE A 5 -7.89 -12.49 -1.59
CA ILE A 5 -6.86 -11.54 -1.12
C ILE A 5 -5.49 -11.94 -1.66
N ILE A 6 -5.10 -13.21 -1.47
CA ILE A 6 -3.80 -13.72 -1.94
C ILE A 6 -3.71 -13.64 -3.46
N GLY A 7 -4.76 -14.03 -4.20
CA GLY A 7 -4.79 -13.92 -5.66
C GLY A 7 -4.62 -12.49 -6.17
N ARG A 8 -5.24 -11.51 -5.49
CA ARG A 8 -5.05 -10.07 -5.77
C ARG A 8 -3.62 -9.62 -5.48
N ILE A 9 -3.07 -9.96 -4.31
CA ILE A 9 -1.69 -9.60 -3.92
C ILE A 9 -0.67 -10.19 -4.90
N VAL A 10 -0.80 -11.45 -5.29
CA VAL A 10 0.13 -12.09 -6.23
C VAL A 10 0.12 -11.38 -7.58
N ARG A 11 -1.06 -10.98 -8.09
CA ARG A 11 -1.19 -10.21 -9.32
C ARG A 11 -0.56 -8.82 -9.21
N ILE A 12 -0.75 -8.14 -8.08
CA ILE A 12 -0.10 -6.86 -7.77
C ILE A 12 1.43 -6.98 -7.81
N ILE A 13 1.99 -8.03 -7.17
CA ILE A 13 3.44 -8.28 -7.15
C ILE A 13 3.95 -8.64 -8.56
N LYS A 14 3.12 -9.27 -9.39
CA LYS A 14 3.41 -9.54 -10.81
C LYS A 14 3.20 -8.33 -11.72
N PHE A 15 2.85 -7.16 -11.17
CA PHE A 15 2.55 -5.92 -11.90
C PHE A 15 1.40 -6.04 -12.90
N ASP A 16 0.45 -6.94 -12.63
CA ASP A 16 -0.79 -7.01 -13.39
C ASP A 16 -1.70 -5.85 -12.99
N GLN A 17 -1.86 -4.88 -13.89
CA GLN A 17 -2.62 -3.64 -13.65
C GLN A 17 -4.13 -3.89 -13.57
N THR A 18 -4.63 -4.95 -14.22
CA THR A 18 -6.08 -5.23 -14.29
C THR A 18 -6.70 -5.48 -12.92
N VAL A 19 -5.88 -5.92 -11.96
CA VAL A 19 -6.31 -6.18 -10.57
C VAL A 19 -6.80 -4.94 -9.85
N TYR A 20 -6.29 -3.74 -10.18
CA TYR A 20 -6.68 -2.51 -9.49
C TYR A 20 -8.11 -2.13 -9.84
N LYS A 21 -8.49 -2.24 -11.12
CA LYS A 21 -9.88 -2.03 -11.55
C LYS A 21 -10.84 -3.04 -10.91
N GLU A 22 -10.45 -4.31 -10.81
CA GLU A 22 -11.26 -5.31 -10.10
C GLU A 22 -11.40 -5.04 -8.60
N ILE A 23 -10.41 -4.40 -7.97
CA ILE A 23 -10.47 -4.00 -6.57
C ILE A 23 -11.36 -2.77 -6.43
N GLU A 24 -11.21 -1.79 -7.31
CA GLU A 24 -11.96 -0.55 -7.40
C GLU A 24 -13.47 -0.77 -7.56
N GLU A 25 -13.88 -1.69 -8.43
CA GLU A 25 -15.30 -2.00 -8.66
C GLU A 25 -15.91 -2.82 -7.51
N ASP A 26 -15.09 -3.51 -6.70
CA ASP A 26 -15.54 -4.39 -5.62
C ASP A 26 -15.65 -3.65 -4.28
N THR A 27 -16.85 -3.24 -3.90
CA THR A 27 -17.11 -2.55 -2.62
C THR A 27 -16.84 -3.44 -1.39
N GLY A 28 -16.87 -4.77 -1.55
CA GLY A 28 -16.49 -5.72 -0.50
C GLY A 28 -14.99 -5.73 -0.20
N ALA A 29 -14.16 -5.17 -1.11
CA ALA A 29 -12.71 -5.13 -0.95
C ALA A 29 -12.24 -4.15 0.14
N ASN A 30 -13.10 -3.26 0.66
CA ASN A 30 -12.75 -2.32 1.73
C ASN A 30 -12.29 -3.05 3.00
N GLY A 31 -13.01 -4.09 3.41
CA GLY A 31 -12.63 -4.92 4.56
C GLY A 31 -11.38 -5.74 4.27
N GLU A 32 -11.24 -6.24 3.05
CA GLU A 32 -10.04 -6.97 2.62
C GLU A 32 -8.79 -6.08 2.66
N ALA A 33 -8.89 -4.85 2.17
CA ALA A 33 -7.82 -3.85 2.17
C ALA A 33 -7.37 -3.48 3.60
N ALA A 34 -8.32 -3.29 4.52
CA ALA A 34 -8.01 -3.04 5.92
C ALA A 34 -7.24 -4.22 6.54
N ILE A 35 -7.64 -5.47 6.26
CA ILE A 35 -6.91 -6.66 6.71
C ILE A 35 -5.48 -6.67 6.16
N VAL A 36 -5.29 -6.38 4.87
CA VAL A 36 -3.96 -6.32 4.23
C VAL A 36 -3.08 -5.28 4.93
N VAL A 37 -3.60 -4.07 5.18
CA VAL A 37 -2.88 -2.98 5.83
C VAL A 37 -2.46 -3.37 7.26
N VAL A 38 -3.37 -3.95 8.04
CA VAL A 38 -3.09 -4.39 9.42
C VAL A 38 -2.03 -5.48 9.43
N VAL A 39 -2.21 -6.53 8.61
CA VAL A 39 -1.26 -7.65 8.54
C VAL A 39 0.11 -7.17 8.08
N ALA A 40 0.18 -6.37 7.02
CA ALA A 40 1.45 -5.84 6.51
C ALA A 40 2.17 -4.98 7.56
N SER A 41 1.43 -4.18 8.31
CA SER A 41 2.00 -3.30 9.34
C SER A 41 2.48 -4.08 10.56
N ILE A 42 1.74 -5.10 11.01
CA ILE A 42 2.18 -5.99 12.10
C ILE A 42 3.46 -6.74 11.69
N LEU A 43 3.50 -7.32 10.49
CA LEU A 43 4.66 -8.10 10.03
C LEU A 43 5.90 -7.21 9.85
N SER A 44 5.73 -6.01 9.29
CA SER A 44 6.79 -5.00 9.19
C SER A 44 7.27 -4.54 10.58
N ALA A 45 6.34 -4.31 11.51
CA ALA A 45 6.64 -3.95 12.90
C ALA A 45 7.47 -5.02 13.62
N ILE A 46 7.10 -6.30 13.47
CA ILE A 46 7.84 -7.43 14.02
C ILE A 46 9.26 -7.46 13.45
N GLY A 47 9.42 -7.33 12.14
CA GLY A 47 10.74 -7.27 11.49
C GLY A 47 11.64 -6.17 12.06
N ALA A 48 11.07 -4.97 12.23
CA ALA A 48 11.78 -3.82 12.80
C ALA A 48 12.10 -3.98 14.30
N GLY A 49 11.15 -4.51 15.08
CA GLY A 49 11.28 -4.71 16.53
C GLY A 49 12.31 -5.76 16.90
N ILE A 50 12.38 -6.87 16.16
CA ILE A 50 13.41 -7.91 16.33
C ILE A 50 14.80 -7.31 16.08
N TYR A 51 14.96 -6.49 15.03
CA TYR A 51 16.24 -5.87 14.70
C TYR A 51 16.67 -4.80 15.71
N ARG A 52 15.75 -3.92 16.15
CA ARG A 52 16.07 -2.77 17.03
C ARG A 52 16.02 -3.09 18.53
N ARG A 53 15.62 -4.31 18.93
CA ARG A 53 15.50 -4.74 20.35
C ARG A 53 14.68 -3.77 21.24
N ASN A 54 13.79 -2.99 20.63
CA ASN A 54 12.94 -2.04 21.33
C ASN A 54 11.48 -2.32 20.97
N PHE A 55 10.73 -2.78 21.97
CA PHE A 55 9.30 -3.11 21.87
C PHE A 55 8.40 -2.02 22.49
N GLY A 56 8.96 -0.88 22.89
CA GLY A 56 8.22 0.17 23.60
C GLY A 56 7.08 0.78 22.77
N ALA A 57 5.87 0.75 23.34
CA ALA A 57 4.63 1.42 22.87
C ALA A 57 4.12 1.05 21.46
N PHE A 58 4.48 -0.12 20.93
CA PHE A 58 4.46 -0.37 19.49
C PHE A 58 3.21 -1.05 18.89
N ALA A 59 2.21 -1.44 19.70
CA ALA A 59 1.11 -2.29 19.21
C ALA A 59 -0.25 -1.58 19.09
N PHE A 60 -0.63 -0.77 20.08
CA PHE A 60 -1.96 -0.14 20.13
C PHE A 60 -2.03 1.15 19.30
N ASP A 61 -1.03 2.03 19.42
CA ASP A 61 -0.87 3.20 18.54
C ASP A 61 -0.61 2.80 17.08
N LEU A 62 -0.05 1.61 16.86
CA LEU A 62 0.27 1.14 15.52
C LEU A 62 -0.99 0.72 14.75
N ILE A 63 -1.97 0.05 15.34
CA ILE A 63 -3.16 -0.39 14.58
C ILE A 63 -4.05 0.80 14.22
N VAL A 64 -4.41 1.62 15.22
CA VAL A 64 -5.27 2.79 14.99
C VAL A 64 -4.52 3.84 14.17
N GLY A 65 -3.25 4.10 14.51
CA GLY A 65 -2.40 5.02 13.77
C GLY A 65 -2.18 4.59 12.32
N VAL A 66 -1.94 3.30 12.04
CA VAL A 66 -1.76 2.81 10.67
C VAL A 66 -3.04 2.91 9.86
N LEU A 67 -4.19 2.52 10.42
CA LEU A 67 -5.45 2.58 9.69
C LEU A 67 -5.83 4.03 9.39
N LEU A 68 -5.71 4.93 10.38
CA LEU A 68 -5.94 6.35 10.18
C LEU A 68 -4.94 6.96 9.19
N PHE A 69 -3.66 6.58 9.28
CA PHE A 69 -2.64 7.05 8.35
C PHE A 69 -2.89 6.57 6.93
N TRP A 70 -3.29 5.30 6.74
CA TRP A 70 -3.67 4.78 5.43
C TRP A 70 -4.87 5.54 4.85
N LEU A 71 -5.91 5.77 5.63
CA LEU A 71 -7.07 6.55 5.20
C LEU A 71 -6.70 8.00 4.88
N LEU A 72 -5.82 8.61 5.69
CA LEU A 72 -5.31 9.96 5.47
C LEU A 72 -4.53 10.04 4.16
N VAL A 73 -3.57 9.13 3.94
CA VAL A 73 -2.80 9.06 2.69
C VAL A 73 -3.74 8.83 1.50
N SER A 74 -4.75 7.98 1.65
CA SER A 74 -5.74 7.74 0.59
C SER A 74 -6.56 8.98 0.27
N TYR A 75 -6.99 9.72 1.29
CA TYR A 75 -7.69 10.98 1.12
C TYR A 75 -6.83 12.05 0.45
N VAL A 76 -5.59 12.23 0.92
CA VAL A 76 -4.64 13.19 0.35
C VAL A 76 -4.33 12.84 -1.10
N THR A 77 -4.14 11.56 -1.41
CA THR A 77 -3.83 11.09 -2.76
C THR A 77 -5.00 11.29 -3.71
N MET A 78 -6.22 10.98 -3.27
CA MET A 78 -7.44 11.33 -4.00
C MET A 78 -7.52 12.84 -4.25
N LEU A 79 -7.31 13.67 -3.22
CA LEU A 79 -7.38 15.12 -3.38
C LEU A 79 -6.34 15.65 -4.37
N ILE A 80 -5.10 15.18 -4.30
CA ILE A 80 -4.04 15.56 -5.24
C ILE A 80 -4.43 15.12 -6.65
N GLY A 81 -4.83 13.86 -6.83
CA GLY A 81 -5.21 13.31 -8.14
C GLY A 81 -6.40 14.00 -8.80
N THR A 82 -7.48 14.19 -8.04
CA THR A 82 -8.71 14.85 -8.50
C THR A 82 -8.48 16.35 -8.77
N ARG A 83 -7.73 17.06 -7.90
CA ARG A 83 -7.52 18.51 -8.03
C ARG A 83 -6.46 18.88 -9.07
N LEU A 84 -5.33 18.17 -9.12
CA LEU A 84 -4.27 18.46 -10.11
C LEU A 84 -4.57 17.87 -11.48
N TYR A 85 -5.14 16.67 -11.54
CA TYR A 85 -5.21 15.92 -12.80
C TYR A 85 -6.62 15.67 -13.31
N LYS A 86 -7.65 16.14 -12.59
CA LYS A 86 -9.08 15.91 -12.90
C LYS A 86 -9.41 14.42 -13.05
N GLY A 87 -8.69 13.54 -12.35
CA GLY A 87 -9.04 12.12 -12.28
C GLY A 87 -10.39 11.94 -11.60
N GLU A 88 -11.14 10.91 -12.00
CA GLU A 88 -12.40 10.53 -11.38
C GLU A 88 -12.14 9.35 -10.43
N THR A 89 -12.26 9.57 -9.12
CA THR A 89 -12.13 8.50 -8.12
C THR A 89 -12.87 8.86 -6.85
N ASN A 90 -13.47 7.87 -6.20
CA ASN A 90 -14.07 8.02 -4.88
C ASN A 90 -13.06 7.73 -3.77
N PHE A 91 -13.32 8.29 -2.59
CA PHE A 91 -12.46 8.07 -1.41
C PHE A 91 -12.23 6.57 -1.12
N TRP A 92 -13.31 5.78 -1.15
CA TRP A 92 -13.23 4.35 -0.86
C TRP A 92 -12.57 3.55 -1.98
N GLU A 93 -12.68 3.98 -3.24
CA GLU A 93 -11.97 3.42 -4.41
C GLU A 93 -10.47 3.59 -4.27
N MET A 94 -10.04 4.81 -3.97
CA MET A 94 -8.64 5.11 -3.69
C MET A 94 -8.12 4.34 -2.47
N ALA A 95 -8.90 4.33 -1.38
CA ALA A 95 -8.51 3.67 -0.13
C ALA A 95 -8.23 2.18 -0.35
N ARG A 96 -9.15 1.42 -0.95
CA ARG A 96 -8.96 -0.02 -1.18
C ARG A 96 -7.77 -0.32 -2.09
N CYS A 97 -7.55 0.46 -3.15
CA CYS A 97 -6.39 0.30 -4.03
C CYS A 97 -5.06 0.54 -3.28
N ILE A 98 -4.96 1.63 -2.51
CA ILE A 98 -3.78 1.90 -1.67
C ILE A 98 -3.63 0.85 -0.56
N GLY A 99 -4.72 0.34 -0.01
CA GLY A 99 -4.68 -0.67 1.04
C GLY A 99 -4.06 -1.98 0.54
N TYR A 100 -4.44 -2.40 -0.67
CA TYR A 100 -3.77 -3.51 -1.35
C TYR A 100 -2.34 -3.18 -1.78
N ALA A 101 -2.05 -1.93 -2.12
CA ALA A 101 -0.70 -1.48 -2.44
C ALA A 101 0.28 -1.57 -1.25
N ASN A 102 -0.21 -1.71 -0.02
CA ASN A 102 0.62 -1.98 1.16
C ASN A 102 1.12 -3.43 1.26
N ALA A 103 0.61 -4.35 0.43
CA ALA A 103 0.99 -5.77 0.50
C ALA A 103 2.51 -6.05 0.43
N PRO A 104 3.33 -5.35 -0.38
CA PRO A 104 4.78 -5.53 -0.38
C PRO A 104 5.45 -5.28 0.99
N ARG A 105 4.85 -4.46 1.86
CA ARG A 105 5.38 -4.21 3.21
C ARG A 105 5.40 -5.46 4.10
N ILE A 106 4.65 -6.50 3.74
CA ILE A 106 4.73 -7.83 4.38
C ILE A 106 6.17 -8.37 4.35
N LEU A 107 6.93 -8.07 3.29
CA LEU A 107 8.34 -8.45 3.18
C LEU A 107 9.23 -7.83 4.27
N GLY A 108 8.76 -6.79 4.95
CA GLY A 108 9.45 -6.16 6.07
C GLY A 108 9.78 -7.12 7.22
N ILE A 109 9.06 -8.24 7.35
CA ILE A 109 9.39 -9.28 8.34
C ILE A 109 10.79 -9.88 8.13
N PHE A 110 11.25 -10.00 6.88
CA PHE A 110 12.58 -10.51 6.56
C PHE A 110 13.70 -9.53 6.96
N GLY A 111 13.36 -8.29 7.30
CA GLY A 111 14.27 -7.30 7.88
C GLY A 111 14.93 -7.76 9.20
N ALA A 112 14.36 -8.76 9.87
CA ALA A 112 14.92 -9.35 11.08
C ALA A 112 16.23 -10.16 10.85
N ILE A 113 16.50 -10.61 9.61
CA ILE A 113 17.66 -11.45 9.31
C ILE A 113 18.90 -10.57 9.07
N PRO A 114 20.01 -10.73 9.82
CA PRO A 114 21.25 -10.01 9.55
C PRO A 114 21.76 -10.28 8.12
N CYS A 115 22.31 -9.28 7.44
CA CYS A 115 22.78 -9.29 6.05
C CYS A 115 21.70 -9.43 4.96
N ILE A 116 20.72 -10.33 5.09
CA ILE A 116 19.62 -10.49 4.12
C ILE A 116 18.56 -9.40 4.30
N GLY A 117 18.33 -8.98 5.55
CA GLY A 117 17.30 -7.99 5.90
C GLY A 117 17.52 -6.63 5.26
N TRP A 118 18.77 -6.23 5.03
CA TRP A 118 19.07 -4.98 4.32
C TRP A 118 18.57 -5.02 2.88
N PHE A 119 18.92 -6.07 2.13
CA PHE A 119 18.46 -6.26 0.75
C PHE A 119 16.94 -6.45 0.67
N ALA A 120 16.35 -7.21 1.60
CA ALA A 120 14.91 -7.41 1.66
C ALA A 120 14.16 -6.10 1.96
N SER A 121 14.69 -5.26 2.86
CA SER A 121 14.10 -3.96 3.18
C SER A 121 14.17 -3.00 1.98
N LEU A 122 15.30 -2.99 1.27
CA LEU A 122 15.49 -2.16 0.08
C LEU A 122 14.56 -2.61 -1.06
N ALA A 123 14.44 -3.92 -1.28
CA ALA A 123 13.49 -4.47 -2.23
C ALA A 123 12.03 -4.17 -1.85
N ALA A 124 11.68 -4.23 -0.56
CA ALA A 124 10.35 -3.90 -0.08
C ALA A 124 10.00 -2.42 -0.30
N ILE A 125 10.96 -1.50 -0.06
CA ILE A 125 10.77 -0.07 -0.33
C ILE A 125 10.53 0.15 -1.82
N ILE A 126 11.42 -0.36 -2.69
CA ILE A 126 11.30 -0.21 -4.14
C ILE A 126 9.97 -0.79 -4.63
N LEU A 127 9.63 -2.00 -4.19
CA LEU A 127 8.40 -2.66 -4.63
C LEU A 127 7.16 -1.91 -4.14
N THR A 128 7.17 -1.38 -2.92
CA THR A 128 6.06 -0.55 -2.41
C THR A 128 5.89 0.72 -3.24
N LEU A 129 6.99 1.38 -3.64
CA LEU A 129 6.94 2.57 -4.49
C LEU A 129 6.33 2.25 -5.87
N VAL A 130 6.76 1.16 -6.51
CA VAL A 130 6.26 0.76 -7.83
C VAL A 130 4.79 0.35 -7.75
N VAL A 131 4.40 -0.39 -6.72
CA VAL A 131 3.02 -0.83 -6.51
C VAL A 131 2.11 0.35 -6.17
N ALA A 132 2.57 1.30 -5.36
CA ALA A 132 1.84 2.55 -5.10
C ALA A 132 1.67 3.37 -6.39
N PHE A 133 2.67 3.38 -7.28
CA PHE A 133 2.55 4.03 -8.59
C PHE A 133 1.41 3.48 -9.42
N PHE A 134 1.33 2.16 -9.58
CA PHE A 134 0.25 1.56 -10.35
C PHE A 134 -1.10 1.74 -9.65
N ALA A 135 -1.16 1.62 -8.32
CA ALA A 135 -2.40 1.84 -7.58
C ALA A 135 -2.98 3.24 -7.80
N ILE A 136 -2.14 4.28 -7.77
CA ILE A 136 -2.55 5.67 -7.97
C ILE A 136 -2.93 5.93 -9.43
N ARG A 137 -2.16 5.37 -10.38
CA ARG A 137 -2.48 5.49 -11.81
C ARG A 137 -3.87 4.95 -12.12
N GLU A 138 -4.09 3.70 -11.75
CA GLU A 138 -5.32 2.99 -12.08
C GLU A 138 -6.50 3.59 -11.32
N ALA A 139 -6.33 3.88 -10.02
CA ALA A 139 -7.44 4.45 -9.24
C ALA A 139 -7.86 5.86 -9.69
N LEU A 140 -7.00 6.62 -10.39
CA LEU A 140 -7.34 7.95 -10.92
C LEU A 140 -7.61 7.95 -12.43
N ASP A 141 -7.58 6.77 -13.07
CA ASP A 141 -7.66 6.61 -14.53
C ASP A 141 -6.70 7.54 -15.29
N LEU A 142 -5.49 7.74 -14.76
CA LEU A 142 -4.53 8.66 -15.35
C LEU A 142 -3.70 8.00 -16.46
N PRO A 143 -3.42 8.70 -17.57
CA PRO A 143 -2.42 8.24 -18.52
C PRO A 143 -1.04 8.19 -17.83
N THR A 144 -0.20 7.22 -18.24
CA THR A 144 1.09 6.89 -17.62
C THR A 144 1.99 8.11 -17.40
N GLU A 145 1.99 9.04 -18.35
CA GLU A 145 2.80 10.26 -18.33
C GLU A 145 2.41 11.21 -17.19
N LYS A 146 1.11 11.34 -16.88
CA LYS A 146 0.61 12.21 -15.81
C LYS A 146 0.78 11.60 -14.42
N THR A 147 0.78 10.27 -14.34
CA THR A 147 1.03 9.54 -13.08
C THR A 147 2.46 9.73 -12.60
N LEU A 148 3.42 9.72 -13.53
CA LEU A 148 4.84 9.95 -13.21
C LEU A 148 5.07 11.31 -12.56
N VAL A 149 4.40 12.34 -13.08
CA VAL A 149 4.45 13.71 -12.53
C VAL A 149 3.73 13.80 -11.18
N SER A 150 2.59 13.10 -11.02
CA SER A 150 1.82 13.08 -9.76
C SER A 150 2.66 12.55 -8.60
N ILE A 151 3.41 11.49 -8.84
CA ILE A 151 4.25 10.86 -7.82
C ILE A 151 5.49 11.69 -7.52
N ALA A 152 6.10 12.30 -8.53
CA ALA A 152 7.19 13.24 -8.32
C ALA A 152 6.76 14.44 -7.46
N LEU A 153 5.51 14.89 -7.57
CA LEU A 153 4.97 16.01 -6.78
C LEU A 153 4.42 15.60 -5.41
N GLY A 154 3.86 14.40 -5.29
CA GLY A 154 3.21 13.92 -4.06
C GLY A 154 4.16 13.28 -3.05
N TRP A 155 5.36 12.85 -3.47
CA TRP A 155 6.34 12.19 -2.60
C TRP A 155 7.53 13.10 -2.19
N ALA A 156 7.40 14.42 -2.37
CA ALA A 156 8.34 15.42 -1.87
C ALA A 156 7.98 15.89 -0.46
#